data_AF-A0A396GLU7-F1
#
_entry.id   AF-A0A396GLU7-F1
#
_cell.length_a   1.000
_cell.length_b   1.000
_cell.length_c   1.000
_cell.angle_alpha   90.00
_cell.angle_beta   90.00
_cell.angle_gamma   90.00
#
_symmetry.space_group_name_H-M   'P 1'
#
loop_
_entity.id
_entity.type
_entity.pdbx_description
1 polymer ?
#
loop_
_entity_poly.entity_id
_entity_poly.type
_entity_poly.pdbx_seq_one_letter_code
_entity_poly.pdbx_strand_id
1 'polypeptide(L)'
;MDVLQKLKHVYVRDLDHQITKLVQLAQLQLQYYKSIDTYENQLSHEATVQRITELKMKRSVRMLRLTHEMLSYMKDSEAYEKLF
;
A
#
# COMPACT_ATOMS: atom_id res chain seq x y z
N MET A 1 24.23 -4.85 -18.78
CA MET A 1 23.26 -4.95 -17.67
C MET A 1 22.51 -3.63 -17.62
N ASP A 2 21.20 -3.65 -17.82
CA ASP A 2 20.38 -2.45 -18.07
C ASP A 2 20.13 -1.65 -16.78
N VAL A 3 20.62 -0.40 -16.74
CA VAL A 3 20.53 0.52 -15.58
C VAL A 3 19.08 0.70 -15.13
N LEU A 4 18.14 0.68 -16.07
CA LEU A 4 16.70 0.83 -15.79
C LEU A 4 16.14 -0.33 -14.97
N GLN A 5 16.61 -1.56 -15.20
CA GLN A 5 16.19 -2.72 -14.41
C GLN A 5 16.70 -2.63 -12.97
N LYS A 6 17.97 -2.22 -12.79
CA LYS A 6 18.56 -2.05 -11.46
C LYS A 6 17.83 -0.97 -10.65
N LEU A 7 17.49 0.15 -11.29
CA LEU A 7 16.74 1.24 -10.67
C LEU A 7 15.34 0.78 -10.22
N LYS A 8 14.61 0.05 -11.08
CA LYS A 8 13.29 -0.52 -10.76
C LYS A 8 13.35 -1.45 -9.54
N HIS A 9 14.36 -2.32 -9.46
CA HIS A 9 14.54 -3.22 -8.31
C HIS A 9 14.82 -2.47 -7.01
N VAL A 10 15.66 -1.44 -7.03
CA VAL A 10 15.93 -0.60 -5.85
C VAL A 10 14.64 0.06 -5.36
N TYR A 11 13.86 0.67 -6.25
CA TYR A 11 12.60 1.32 -5.88
C TYR A 11 11.51 0.38 -5.35
N VAL A 12 11.46 -0.87 -5.79
CA VAL A 12 10.54 -1.88 -5.23
C VAL A 12 11.02 -2.33 -3.85
N ARG A 13 12.33 -2.53 -3.68
CA ARG A 13 12.92 -2.90 -2.38
C ARG A 13 12.72 -1.84 -1.30
N ASP A 14 12.78 -0.56 -1.67
CA ASP A 14 12.50 0.54 -0.75
C ASP A 14 11.04 0.53 -0.27
N LEU A 15 10.10 0.20 -1.17
CA LEU A 15 8.69 0.02 -0.81
C LEU A 15 8.50 -1.17 0.12
N ASP A 16 9.16 -2.30 -0.15
CA ASP A 16 9.11 -3.48 0.71
C ASP A 16 9.59 -3.13 2.14
N HIS A 17 10.70 -2.41 2.26
CA HIS A 17 11.21 -2.01 3.56
C HIS A 17 10.25 -1.08 4.33
N GLN A 18 9.63 -0.12 3.64
CA GLN A 18 8.62 0.76 4.24
C GLN A 18 7.37 -0.01 4.68
N ILE A 19 6.89 -0.95 3.85
CA ILE A 19 5.75 -1.82 4.16
C ILE A 19 6.06 -2.64 5.41
N THR A 20 7.24 -3.26 5.52
CA THR A 20 7.61 -4.05 6.69
C THR A 20 7.60 -3.22 7.98
N LYS A 21 8.17 -2.00 7.95
CA LYS A 21 8.15 -1.11 9.11
C LYS A 21 6.73 -0.73 9.54
N LEU A 22 5.88 -0.39 8.58
CA LEU A 22 4.50 0.01 8.87
C LEU A 22 3.67 -1.17 9.38
N VAL A 23 3.90 -2.39 8.88
CA VAL A 23 3.25 -3.60 9.41
C VAL A 23 3.60 -3.81 10.88
N GLN A 24 4.88 -3.68 11.26
CA GLN A 24 5.31 -3.76 12.66
C GLN A 24 4.66 -2.66 13.52
N LEU A 25 4.59 -1.44 13.00
CA LEU A 25 3.92 -0.32 13.69
C LEU A 25 2.42 -0.60 13.90
N ALA A 26 1.71 -1.07 12.86
CA ALA A 26 0.29 -1.37 12.94
C ALA A 26 0.00 -2.47 13.98
N GLN A 27 0.86 -3.48 14.07
CA GLN A 27 0.76 -4.53 15.10
C GLN A 27 0.91 -3.95 16.51
N LEU A 28 1.89 -3.07 16.72
CA LEU A 28 2.09 -2.42 18.01
C LEU A 28 0.93 -1.49 18.38
N GLN A 29 0.43 -0.69 17.43
CA GLN A 29 -0.75 0.16 17.63
C GLN A 29 -1.99 -0.65 17.95
N LEU A 30 -2.18 -1.81 17.32
CA LEU A 30 -3.31 -2.69 17.64
C LEU A 30 -3.21 -3.26 19.06
N GLN A 31 -2.01 -3.66 19.48
CA GLN A 31 -1.78 -4.11 20.86
C GLN A 31 -2.06 -2.98 21.86
N TYR A 32 -1.61 -1.77 21.55
CA TYR A 32 -1.82 -0.59 22.38
C TYR A 32 -3.31 -0.21 22.46
N TYR A 33 -4.01 -0.17 21.33
CA TYR A 33 -5.46 0.06 21.26
C TYR A 33 -6.26 -0.97 22.07
N LYS A 34 -5.90 -2.26 22.01
CA LYS A 34 -6.51 -3.30 22.84
C LYS A 34 -6.26 -3.12 24.33
N SER A 35 -5.16 -2.47 24.72
CA SER A 35 -4.84 -2.18 26.11
C SER A 35 -5.48 -0.88 26.61
N ILE A 36 -5.64 0.10 25.72
CA ILE A 36 -6.18 1.43 25.99
C ILE A 36 -7.13 1.76 24.84
N ASP A 37 -8.39 1.37 25.02
CA ASP A 37 -9.45 1.49 24.02
C ASP A 37 -9.91 2.95 23.92
N THR A 38 -9.19 3.72 23.12
CA THR A 38 -9.56 5.10 22.77
C THR A 38 -9.74 5.24 21.27
N TYR A 39 -10.63 6.14 20.89
CA TYR A 39 -10.90 6.46 19.50
C TYR A 39 -9.65 6.93 18.75
N GLU A 40 -8.78 7.71 19.40
CA GLU A 40 -7.53 8.19 18.82
C GLU A 40 -6.57 7.04 18.49
N ASN A 41 -6.49 6.02 19.35
CA ASN A 41 -5.66 4.85 19.13
C ASN A 41 -6.20 3.99 17.99
N GLN A 42 -7.53 3.83 17.91
CA GLN A 42 -8.19 3.16 16.79
C GLN A 42 -7.88 3.88 15.47
N LEU A 43 -8.11 5.20 15.42
CA LEU A 43 -7.86 6.02 14.24
C LEU A 43 -6.40 5.97 13.78
N SER A 44 -5.46 5.97 14.74
CA SER A 44 -4.02 5.84 14.45
C SER A 44 -3.68 4.48 13.80
N HIS A 45 -4.26 3.39 14.32
CA HIS A 45 -4.10 2.06 13.73
C HIS A 45 -4.68 2.01 12.31
N GLU A 46 -5.91 2.49 12.13
CA GLU A 46 -6.60 2.50 10.83
C GLU A 46 -5.84 3.31 9.78
N ALA A 47 -5.34 4.50 10.12
CA ALA A 47 -4.54 5.33 9.22
C ALA A 47 -3.25 4.60 8.78
N THR A 48 -2.64 3.85 9.68
CA THR A 48 -1.43 3.06 9.39
C THR A 48 -1.76 1.88 8.46
N VAL A 49 -2.87 1.18 8.68
CA VAL A 49 -3.37 0.12 7.79
C VAL A 49 -3.69 0.65 6.40
N GLN A 50 -4.36 1.80 6.30
CA GLN A 50 -4.65 2.46 5.03
C GLN A 50 -3.35 2.76 4.26
N ARG A 51 -2.34 3.29 4.95
CA ARG A 51 -1.04 3.59 4.32
C ARG A 51 -0.32 2.34 3.81
N ILE A 52 -0.40 1.23 4.54
CA ILE A 52 0.14 -0.07 4.08
C ILE A 52 -0.55 -0.49 2.79
N THR A 53 -1.88 -0.37 2.72
CA THR A 53 -2.67 -0.72 1.53
C THR A 53 -2.24 0.10 0.31
N GLU A 54 -2.08 1.41 0.46
CA GLU A 54 -1.58 2.28 -0.61
C GLU A 54 -0.18 1.87 -1.11
N LEU A 55 0.73 1.54 -0.19
CA LEU A 55 2.09 1.12 -0.56
C LEU A 55 2.11 -0.24 -1.24
N LYS A 56 1.28 -1.19 -0.80
CA LYS A 56 1.09 -2.48 -1.48
C LYS A 56 0.54 -2.29 -2.89
N MET A 57 -0.43 -1.41 -3.08
CA MET A 57 -0.93 -1.05 -4.42
C MET A 57 0.18 -0.45 -5.29
N LYS A 58 0.92 0.54 -4.78
CA LYS A 58 2.07 1.15 -5.49
C LYS A 58 3.13 0.12 -5.87
N ARG A 59 3.42 -0.82 -4.96
CA ARG A 59 4.33 -1.94 -5.21
C ARG A 59 3.82 -2.82 -6.35
N SER A 60 2.55 -3.22 -6.33
CA SER A 60 1.94 -4.03 -7.39
C SER A 60 1.98 -3.33 -8.74
N VAL A 61 1.65 -2.04 -8.80
CA VAL A 61 1.76 -1.23 -10.02
C VAL A 61 3.18 -1.25 -10.58
N ARG A 62 4.20 -1.05 -9.72
CA ARG A 62 5.61 -1.05 -10.15
C ARG A 62 6.09 -2.43 -10.61
N MET A 63 5.68 -3.49 -9.90
CA MET A 63 6.02 -4.89 -10.24
C MET A 63 5.43 -5.30 -11.59
N LEU A 64 4.16 -4.96 -11.82
CA LEU A 64 3.44 -5.23 -13.07
C LEU A 64 3.81 -4.24 -14.20
N ARG A 65 4.61 -3.22 -13.90
CA ARG A 65 5.00 -2.14 -14.83
C ARG A 65 3.80 -1.44 -15.48
N LEU A 66 2.69 -1.33 -14.73
CA LEU A 66 1.48 -0.67 -15.22
C LEU A 66 1.75 0.83 -15.40
N THR A 67 1.38 1.34 -16.57
CA THR A 67 1.40 2.78 -16.86
C THR A 67 0.14 3.44 -16.31
N HIS A 68 0.16 4.76 -16.18
CA HIS A 68 -1.01 5.53 -15.74
C HIS A 68 -2.23 5.29 -16.64
N GLU A 69 -2.01 5.20 -17.95
CA GLU A 69 -3.03 4.93 -18.97
C GLU A 69 -3.64 3.53 -18.81
N MET A 70 -2.83 2.49 -18.55
CA MET A 70 -3.38 1.14 -18.28
C MET A 70 -4.22 1.10 -17.00
N LEU A 71 -3.89 1.94 -16.01
CA LEU A 71 -4.63 2.04 -14.75
C LEU A 71 -5.94 2.83 -14.89
N SER A 72 -6.05 3.78 -15.83
CA SER A 72 -7.33 4.49 -16.06
C SER A 72 -8.40 3.55 -16.62
N TYR A 73 -8.03 2.65 -17.55
CA TYR A 73 -8.96 1.65 -18.09
C TYR A 73 -9.49 0.68 -17.02
N MET A 74 -8.69 0.37 -16.00
CA MET A 74 -9.12 -0.50 -14.88
C MET A 74 -10.10 0.19 -13.94
N LYS A 75 -9.93 1.50 -13.68
CA LYS A 75 -10.86 2.28 -12.87
C LYS A 75 -12.22 2.44 -13.55
N ASP A 76 -12.21 2.63 -14.86
CA ASP A 76 -13.45 2.72 -15.63
C ASP A 76 -14.16 1.37 -15.63
N SER A 77 -13.44 0.25 -15.79
CA SER A 77 -14.00 -1.10 -15.72
C SER A 77 -14.67 -1.40 -14.37
N GLU A 78 -14.07 -1.01 -13.25
CA GLU A 78 -14.62 -1.21 -11.90
C GLU A 78 -15.87 -0.32 -11.64
N ALA A 79 -15.95 0.83 -12.32
CA ALA A 79 -17.14 1.68 -12.33
C ALA A 79 -18.26 1.10 -13.23
N TYR A 80 -17.91 0.45 -14.34
CA TYR A 80 -18.84 -0.25 -15.23
C TYR A 80 -19.43 -1.52 -14.58
N GLU A 81 -18.65 -2.30 -13.82
CA GLU A 81 -19.15 -3.49 -13.11
C GLU A 81 -20.15 -3.17 -11.98
N LYS A 82 -20.15 -1.94 -11.45
CA LYS A 82 -21.11 -1.50 -10.42
C LYS A 82 -22.46 -1.03 -10.97
N LEU A 83 -22.61 -0.99 -12.29
CA LEU A 83 -23.84 -0.55 -12.97
C LEU A 83 -24.75 -1.71 -13.41
N PHE A 84 -24.37 -2.96 -13.12
CA PHE A 84 -25.13 -4.18 -13.38
C PHE A 84 -25.18 -5.05 -12.13
#